data_AF-W0FSB4-F1
#
_entry.id   AF-W0FSB4-F1
#
_cell.length_a   1.000
_cell.length_b   1.000
_cell.length_c   1.000
_cell.angle_alpha   90.00
_cell.angle_beta   90.00
_cell.angle_gamma   90.00
#
_symmetry.space_group_name_H-M   'P 1'
#
loop_
_entity.id
_entity.type
_entity.pdbx_description
1 polymer ?
#
loop_
_entity_poly.entity_id
_entity_poly.type
_entity_poly.pdbx_seq_one_letter_code
_entity_poly.pdbx_strand_id
1 'polypeptide(L)'
;MTVWYRPDSSWKKTELYYRTFVGGESLSSVAMEKACCGWYKAVVPDSKGGKVRLAFTDGSEWDTGGMRYYATGDSAAVAGGQVIADVTPNCVATTKQ
;
A
#
# COMPACT_ATOMS: atom_id res chain seq x y z
N MET A 1 -8.33 -6.31 2.28
CA MET A 1 -6.96 -6.47 1.74
C MET A 1 -5.96 -5.77 2.63
N THR A 2 -4.84 -6.42 2.96
CA THR A 2 -3.71 -5.78 3.64
C THR A 2 -2.82 -5.11 2.61
N VAL A 3 -2.57 -3.81 2.76
CA VAL A 3 -1.68 -3.05 1.88
C VAL A 3 -0.42 -2.67 2.65
N TRP A 4 0.73 -3.02 2.07
CA TRP A 4 2.05 -2.63 2.54
C TRP A 4 2.62 -1.58 1.61
N TYR A 5 3.28 -0.57 2.15
CA TYR A 5 3.93 0.47 1.36
C TYR A 5 5.30 0.82 1.91
N ARG A 6 6.29 0.89 1.03
CA ARG A 6 7.64 1.37 1.37
C ARG A 6 7.93 2.61 0.54
N PRO A 7 7.87 3.81 1.14
CA PRO A 7 8.24 5.05 0.46
C PRO A 7 9.74 5.09 0.16
N ASP A 8 10.12 5.86 -0.87
CA ASP A 8 11.52 6.07 -1.29
C ASP A 8 12.37 6.93 -0.30
N SER A 9 11.83 7.19 0.90
CA SER A 9 12.56 7.42 2.17
C SER A 9 12.75 8.83 2.75
N SER A 10 11.85 9.78 2.51
CA SER A 10 11.72 11.00 3.35
C SER A 10 10.50 10.96 4.29
N TRP A 11 9.55 10.07 4.02
CA TRP A 11 8.23 10.09 4.64
C TRP A 11 8.24 9.50 6.06
N LYS A 12 7.76 10.29 7.02
CA LYS A 12 7.62 9.90 8.44
C LYS A 12 6.22 9.43 8.82
N LYS A 13 5.26 9.65 7.92
CA LYS A 13 3.87 9.22 8.02
C LYS A 13 3.38 8.91 6.61
N THR A 14 2.34 8.11 6.49
CA THR A 14 1.71 7.85 5.20
C THR A 14 0.22 7.65 5.39
N GLU A 15 -0.57 8.17 4.48
CA GLU A 15 -1.98 7.87 4.33
C GLU A 15 -2.19 7.13 3.02
N LEU A 16 -2.94 6.04 3.08
CA LEU A 16 -3.35 5.27 1.92
C LEU A 16 -4.71 5.80 1.45
N TYR A 17 -4.76 6.30 0.22
CA TYR A 17 -6.00 6.51 -0.52
C TYR A 17 -6.28 5.29 -1.37
N TYR A 18 -7.50 4.77 -1.27
CA TYR A 18 -7.90 3.57 -2.00
C TYR A 18 -9.27 3.73 -2.64
N ARG A 19 -9.38 3.20 -3.86
CA ARG A 19 -10.65 3.11 -4.59
C ARG A 19 -11.02 1.66 -4.80
N THR A 20 -12.16 1.25 -4.26
CA THR A 20 -12.71 -0.10 -4.47
C THR A 20 -13.71 -0.08 -5.62
N PHE A 21 -13.88 -1.23 -6.27
CA PHE A 21 -14.82 -1.41 -7.38
C PHE A 21 -15.86 -2.51 -7.10
N VAL A 22 -15.82 -3.12 -5.91
CA VAL A 22 -16.70 -4.23 -5.54
C VAL A 22 -17.98 -3.66 -4.94
N GLY A 23 -19.13 -4.03 -5.50
CA GLY A 23 -20.44 -3.52 -5.05
C GLY A 23 -20.70 -2.07 -5.45
N GLY A 24 -19.88 -1.50 -6.34
CA GLY A 24 -19.89 -0.10 -6.71
C GLY A 24 -18.52 0.53 -6.55
N GLU A 25 -18.39 1.76 -7.02
CA GLU A 25 -17.17 2.53 -6.84
C GLU A 25 -17.22 3.31 -5.54
N SER A 26 -16.18 3.18 -4.72
CA SER A 26 -16.00 3.98 -3.52
C SER A 26 -14.56 4.48 -3.41
N LEU A 27 -14.38 5.69 -2.89
CA LEU A 27 -13.08 6.28 -2.57
C LEU A 27 -13.03 6.55 -1.07
N SER A 28 -11.97 6.09 -0.42
CA SER A 28 -11.74 6.34 1.00
C SER A 28 -10.23 6.42 1.27
N SER A 29 -9.88 6.80 2.48
CA SER A 29 -8.50 6.86 2.94
C SER A 29 -8.34 6.29 4.34
N VAL A 30 -7.13 5.87 4.66
CA VAL A 30 -6.77 5.34 5.97
C VAL A 30 -5.31 5.65 6.27
N ALA A 31 -5.05 6.15 7.47
CA ALA A 31 -3.68 6.34 7.96
C ALA A 31 -2.97 4.99 8.01
N MET A 32 -1.76 4.93 7.47
CA MET A 32 -0.94 3.72 7.54
C MET A 32 -0.12 3.70 8.82
N GLU A 33 -0.08 2.53 9.46
CA GLU A 33 0.74 2.28 10.63
C GLU A 33 2.16 1.95 10.23
N LYS A 34 3.14 2.46 10.97
CA LYS A 34 4.54 2.14 10.73
C LYS A 34 4.80 0.68 11.07
N ALA A 35 5.39 -0.04 10.14
CA ALA A 35 5.87 -1.40 10.29
C ALA A 35 7.41 -1.44 10.29
N CYS A 36 7.97 -2.64 10.22
CA CYS A 36 9.41 -2.86 10.25
C CYS A 36 10.08 -2.55 8.89
N CYS A 37 11.39 -2.31 8.91
CA CYS A 37 12.22 -2.09 7.70
C CYS A 37 11.74 -0.96 6.77
N GLY A 38 11.11 0.09 7.33
CA GLY A 38 10.62 1.24 6.56
C GLY A 38 9.30 1.01 5.83
N TRP A 39 8.65 -0.13 6.06
CA TRP A 39 7.31 -0.40 5.57
C TRP A 39 6.26 0.30 6.44
N TYR A 40 5.14 0.61 5.82
CA TYR A 40 3.89 1.00 6.44
C TYR A 40 2.80 0.01 6.05
N LYS A 41 1.79 -0.17 6.91
CA LYS A 41 0.70 -1.12 6.72
C LYS A 41 -0.65 -0.43 6.90
N ALA A 42 -1.62 -0.78 6.07
CA ALA A 42 -3.03 -0.47 6.29
C ALA A 42 -3.92 -1.63 5.85
N VAL A 43 -5.17 -1.62 6.30
CA VAL A 43 -6.20 -2.58 5.88
C VAL A 43 -7.26 -1.84 5.08
N VAL A 44 -7.49 -2.28 3.85
CA VAL A 44 -8.62 -1.87 3.02
C VAL A 44 -9.82 -2.77 3.37
N PRO A 45 -10.90 -2.22 3.97
CA PRO A 45 -12.11 -2.97 4.25
C PRO A 45 -12.84 -3.34 2.96
N ASP A 46 -13.65 -4.39 3.01
CA ASP A 46 -14.62 -4.77 1.97
C ASP A 46 -14.08 -4.94 0.54
N SER A 47 -12.76 -5.11 0.39
CA SER A 47 -12.17 -5.35 -0.93
C SER A 47 -12.63 -6.69 -1.53
N LYS A 48 -13.04 -7.66 -0.71
CA LYS A 48 -13.49 -9.02 -1.10
C LYS A 48 -12.60 -9.69 -2.16
N GLY A 49 -11.28 -9.47 -2.08
CA GLY A 49 -10.29 -9.93 -3.06
C GLY A 49 -10.34 -9.24 -4.44
N GLY A 50 -11.28 -8.33 -4.66
CA GLY A 50 -11.44 -7.59 -5.91
C GLY A 50 -10.36 -6.53 -6.14
N LYS A 51 -10.45 -5.89 -7.31
CA LYS A 51 -9.53 -4.84 -7.72
C LYS A 51 -9.67 -3.62 -6.81
N VAL A 52 -8.54 -3.08 -6.38
CA VAL A 52 -8.42 -1.84 -5.62
C VAL A 52 -7.36 -0.96 -6.28
N ARG A 53 -7.64 0.32 -6.48
CA ARG A 53 -6.63 1.31 -6.89
C ARG A 53 -6.03 1.97 -5.66
N LEU A 54 -4.72 2.17 -5.64
CA LEU A 54 -3.98 2.71 -4.49
C LEU A 54 -3.29 4.02 -4.85
N ALA A 55 -3.15 4.90 -3.86
CA ALA A 55 -2.31 6.07 -3.88
C ALA A 55 -1.83 6.37 -2.45
N PHE A 56 -0.63 6.90 -2.31
CA PHE A 56 -0.01 7.14 -1.02
C PHE A 56 0.41 8.60 -0.91
N THR A 57 0.32 9.17 0.29
CA THR A 57 0.77 10.54 0.55
C THR A 57 1.31 10.67 1.96
N ASP A 58 2.32 11.52 2.16
CA ASP A 58 2.75 11.97 3.49
C ASP A 58 2.03 13.26 3.95
N GLY A 59 1.04 13.73 3.18
CA GLY A 59 0.33 14.99 3.37
C GLY A 59 0.94 16.17 2.61
N SER A 60 2.11 16.01 1.97
CA SER A 60 2.75 17.02 1.12
C SER A 60 3.02 16.49 -0.29
N GLU A 61 3.57 15.29 -0.39
CA GLU A 61 3.89 14.60 -1.64
C GLU A 61 2.92 13.45 -1.90
N TRP A 62 2.80 13.07 -3.17
CA TRP A 62 1.94 11.98 -3.61
C TRP A 62 2.74 10.96 -4.41
N ASP A 63 2.59 9.70 -4.04
CA ASP A 63 2.97 8.56 -4.86
C ASP A 63 1.71 7.86 -5.37
N THR A 64 1.50 7.95 -6.68
CA THR A 64 0.37 7.32 -7.36
C THR A 64 0.80 6.26 -8.37
N GLY A 65 2.12 6.04 -8.53
CA GLY A 65 2.65 5.21 -9.60
C GLY A 65 2.27 5.69 -11.00
N GLY A 66 2.06 7.00 -11.17
CA GLY A 66 1.46 7.54 -12.40
C GLY A 66 0.05 6.99 -12.63
N MET A 67 -0.74 6.88 -11.56
CA MET A 67 -2.12 6.39 -11.56
C MET A 67 -2.26 4.87 -11.84
N ARG A 68 -1.21 4.07 -11.65
CA ARG A 68 -1.13 2.65 -12.08
C ARG A 68 -1.13 1.63 -10.94
N TYR A 69 -1.17 2.04 -9.68
CA TYR A 69 -1.21 1.09 -8.59
C TYR A 69 -2.57 0.41 -8.49
N TYR A 70 -2.66 -0.80 -9.05
CA TYR A 70 -3.81 -1.69 -8.92
C TYR A 70 -3.38 -2.95 -8.18
N ALA A 71 -4.13 -3.28 -7.13
CA ALA A 71 -3.95 -4.46 -6.32
C ALA A 71 -5.22 -5.33 -6.35
N THR A 72 -5.04 -6.63 -6.15
CA THR A 72 -6.10 -7.65 -6.09
C THR A 72 -5.72 -8.68 -5.02
N GLY A 73 -6.70 -9.45 -4.53
CA GLY A 73 -6.45 -10.49 -3.52
C GLY A 73 -6.44 -9.98 -2.08
N ASP A 74 -5.83 -10.76 -1.19
CA ASP A 74 -5.88 -10.52 0.25
C ASP A 74 -4.74 -9.62 0.75
N SER A 75 -3.63 -9.57 0.02
CA SER A 75 -2.50 -8.72 0.35
C SER A 75 -1.79 -8.14 -0.88
N ALA A 76 -1.25 -6.94 -0.73
CA ALA A 76 -0.42 -6.29 -1.75
C ALA A 76 0.66 -5.45 -1.07
N ALA A 77 1.83 -5.36 -1.71
CA ALA A 77 2.89 -4.46 -1.31
C ALA A 77 3.19 -3.47 -2.43
N VAL A 78 3.59 -2.24 -2.08
CA VAL A 78 4.01 -1.22 -3.04
C VAL A 78 5.38 -0.69 -2.61
N ALA A 79 6.34 -0.73 -3.52
CA ALA A 79 7.69 -0.22 -3.30
C ALA A 79 8.35 0.15 -4.63
N GLY A 80 9.18 1.19 -4.64
CA GLY A 80 9.97 1.58 -5.81
C GLY A 80 9.13 1.80 -7.07
N GLY A 81 7.93 2.39 -6.93
CA GLY A 81 7.09 2.66 -8.09
C GLY A 81 6.24 1.47 -8.59
N GLN A 82 6.16 0.36 -7.84
CA GLN A 82 5.54 -0.88 -8.34
C GLN A 82 4.65 -1.57 -7.30
N VAL A 83 3.57 -2.20 -7.77
CA VAL A 83 2.74 -3.11 -6.96
C VAL A 83 3.30 -4.52 -7.07
N ILE A 84 3.47 -5.17 -5.92
CA ILE A 84 3.95 -6.54 -5.76
C ILE A 84 2.84 -7.32 -5.07
N ALA A 85 2.30 -8.34 -5.75
CA ALA A 85 1.22 -9.17 -5.22
C ALA A 85 1.75 -10.15 -4.16
N ASP A 86 0.90 -10.50 -3.19
CA ASP A 86 1.13 -11.57 -2.20
C ASP A 86 2.41 -11.42 -1.35
N VAL A 87 2.88 -10.19 -1.18
CA VAL A 87 4.03 -9.90 -0.32
C VAL A 87 3.55 -9.45 1.06
N THR A 88 3.96 -10.23 2.06
CA THR A 88 4.07 -9.73 3.44
C THR A 88 5.55 -9.43 3.69
N PRO A 89 5.93 -8.18 3.99
CA PRO A 89 7.31 -7.84 4.30
C PRO A 89 7.82 -8.69 5.47
N ASN A 90 8.75 -9.61 5.19
CA ASN A 90 9.40 -10.41 6.20
C ASN A 90 10.66 -9.66 6.66
N CYS A 91 10.60 -9.05 7.83
CA CYS A 91 11.74 -8.33 8.42
C CYS A 91 12.78 -9.28 9.03
N VAL A 92 13.00 -10.43 8.39
CA VAL A 92 14.14 -11.28 8.70
C VAL A 92 15.33 -10.54 8.13
N ALA A 93 16.21 -10.07 9.01
CA ALA A 93 17.43 -9.40 8.59
C ALA A 93 18.14 -10.28 7.56
N THR A 94 18.13 -9.88 6.29
CA THR A 94 19.04 -10.47 5.31
C THR A 94 20.41 -9.98 5.73
N THR A 95 21.10 -10.79 6.53
CA THR A 95 22.54 -10.73 6.63
C THR A 95 23.02 -10.97 5.21
N LYS A 96 23.35 -9.89 4.47
CA LYS A 96 24.09 -10.03 3.23
C LYS A 96 25.39 -10.75 3.59
N GLN A 97 25.52 -11.97 3.08
CA GLN A 97 26.78 -12.71 3.01
C GLN A 97 27.76 -11.98 2.09
#